data_AF-A0A7V3D4Q8-F1
#
_entry.id   AF-A0A7V3D4Q8-F1
#
_cell.length_a   1.000
_cell.length_b   1.000
_cell.length_c   1.000
_cell.angle_alpha   90.00
_cell.angle_beta   90.00
_cell.angle_gamma   90.00
#
_symmetry.space_group_name_H-M   'P 1'
#
loop_
_entity.id
_entity.type
_entity.pdbx_description
1 polymer ?
#
loop_
_entity_poly.entity_id
_entity_poly.type
_entity_poly.pdbx_seq_one_letter_code
_entity_poly.pdbx_strand_id
1 'polypeptide(L)'
;MRAYTCGLSSGRYGLRWLLPSALLFWILLPTAAVAGPEIEPNNPFGTRQLIAGPGVVSGSLSPGDVDFFGFTSLNASAPYFLSIPTSNISSLLGRFDSAGNLLEISAGLL
;
A
#
# COMPACT_ATOMS: atom_id res chain seq x y z
N MET A 1 8.55 18.13 -9.29
CA MET A 1 9.61 17.50 -10.11
C MET A 1 10.96 18.09 -9.73
N ARG A 2 12.00 17.24 -9.76
CA ARG A 2 13.43 17.47 -9.54
C ARG A 2 13.96 17.07 -8.16
N ALA A 3 15.10 16.41 -8.26
CA ALA A 3 15.76 15.56 -7.31
C ALA A 3 17.14 16.16 -6.94
N TYR A 4 17.60 15.81 -5.74
CA TYR A 4 18.96 15.72 -5.16
C TYR A 4 20.08 16.68 -5.57
N THR A 5 20.79 17.21 -4.56
CA THR A 5 22.27 17.17 -4.35
C THR A 5 22.54 17.51 -2.86
N CYS A 6 23.74 17.43 -2.26
CA CYS A 6 24.85 16.48 -2.21
C CYS A 6 25.82 16.98 -1.10
N GLY A 7 26.51 16.07 -0.40
CA GLY A 7 27.82 16.32 0.24
C GLY A 7 27.85 17.04 1.60
N LEU A 8 28.02 16.27 2.68
CA LEU A 8 28.64 16.78 3.91
C LEU A 8 30.15 16.91 3.67
N SER A 9 30.68 18.11 3.87
CA SER A 9 32.09 18.45 3.63
C SER A 9 33.02 17.77 4.63
N SER A 10 34.11 17.21 4.11
CA SER A 10 35.19 16.56 4.84
C SER A 10 36.08 17.56 5.59
N GLY A 11 36.29 17.35 6.89
CA GLY A 11 37.16 18.18 7.73
C GLY A 11 37.89 17.42 8.84
N ARG A 12 39.06 16.87 8.49
CA ARG A 12 40.26 16.58 9.31
C ARG A 12 40.24 15.38 10.28
N TYR A 13 41.09 14.43 9.90
CA TYR A 13 41.53 13.23 10.60
C TYR A 13 42.14 13.52 11.97
N GLY A 14 41.64 12.84 13.00
CA GLY A 14 42.32 12.60 14.28
C GLY A 14 42.23 11.11 14.59
N LEU A 15 43.32 10.37 14.37
CA LEU A 15 43.46 8.97 14.76
C LEU A 15 43.41 8.87 16.30
N ARG A 16 42.37 8.23 16.86
CA ARG A 16 42.42 7.71 18.23
C ARG A 16 41.64 6.41 18.31
N TRP A 17 42.37 5.33 18.57
CA TRP A 17 41.85 3.99 18.78
C TRP A 17 40.92 3.94 19.99
N LEU A 18 39.63 3.75 19.76
CA LEU A 18 38.69 3.01 20.60
C LEU A 18 37.61 2.47 19.65
N LEU A 19 37.48 1.16 19.52
CA LEU A 19 36.27 0.56 18.95
C LEU A 19 35.23 0.51 20.07
N PRO A 20 34.13 1.26 20.02
CA PRO A 20 32.89 0.80 20.61
C PRO A 20 32.04 0.24 19.47
N SER A 21 31.71 -1.04 19.60
CA SER A 21 30.43 -1.62 19.20
C SER A 21 29.96 -1.26 17.79
N ALA A 22 30.05 -2.24 16.88
CA ALA A 22 29.30 -2.26 15.64
C ALA A 22 27.83 -1.97 15.92
N LEU A 23 27.45 -0.69 15.84
CA LEU A 23 26.07 -0.25 15.78
C LEU A 23 25.65 -0.60 14.35
N LEU A 24 25.29 -1.87 14.15
CA LEU A 24 24.50 -2.29 13.00
C LEU A 24 23.17 -1.56 13.14
N PHE A 25 23.13 -0.33 12.65
CA PHE A 25 21.90 0.40 12.46
C PHE A 25 21.21 -0.31 11.32
N TRP A 26 20.44 -1.35 11.66
CA TRP A 26 19.43 -1.89 10.76
C TRP A 26 18.49 -0.73 10.48
N ILE A 27 18.73 -0.02 9.38
CA ILE A 27 17.75 0.91 8.85
C ILE A 27 16.58 0.00 8.49
N LEU A 28 15.59 -0.06 9.38
CA LEU A 28 14.24 -0.52 9.09
C LEU A 28 13.67 0.47 8.08
N LEU A 29 14.09 0.34 6.82
CA LEU A 29 13.33 0.92 5.72
C LEU A 29 11.94 0.32 5.87
N PRO A 30 10.87 1.13 5.99
CA PRO A 30 9.53 0.57 5.95
C PRO A 30 9.44 -0.23 4.66
N THR A 31 9.27 -1.54 4.79
CA THR A 31 9.04 -2.41 3.65
C THR A 31 7.71 -1.94 3.09
N ALA A 32 7.75 -1.21 1.97
CA ALA A 32 6.53 -0.92 1.25
C ALA A 32 5.87 -2.26 0.99
N ALA A 33 4.65 -2.45 1.48
CA ALA A 33 3.91 -3.66 1.21
C ALA A 33 3.77 -3.78 -0.31
N VAL A 34 4.49 -4.72 -0.90
CA VAL A 34 4.39 -4.99 -2.33
C VAL A 34 3.06 -5.69 -2.52
N ALA A 35 2.09 -5.01 -3.10
CA ALA A 35 0.88 -5.69 -3.54
C ALA A 35 1.24 -6.71 -4.64
N GLY A 36 0.59 -7.87 -4.57
CA GLY A 36 0.87 -9.08 -5.36
C GLY A 36 -0.37 -9.53 -6.14
N PRO A 37 -0.48 -10.82 -6.54
CA PRO A 37 -1.65 -11.29 -7.25
C PRO A 37 -2.90 -11.28 -6.36
N GLU A 38 -4.07 -11.28 -7.00
CA GLU A 38 -5.34 -11.63 -6.37
C GLU A 38 -5.25 -13.02 -5.72
N ILE A 39 -6.02 -13.22 -4.65
CA ILE A 39 -6.09 -14.48 -3.92
C ILE A 39 -7.56 -14.90 -3.83
N GLU A 40 -7.88 -16.02 -4.47
CA GLU A 40 -9.20 -16.65 -4.40
C GLU A 40 -9.32 -17.65 -3.24
N PRO A 41 -10.53 -17.87 -2.67
CA PRO A 41 -11.80 -17.23 -3.01
C PRO A 41 -11.98 -15.88 -2.32
N ASN A 42 -12.35 -14.84 -3.06
CA ASN A 42 -12.65 -13.51 -2.49
C ASN A 42 -14.05 -12.98 -2.89
N ASN A 43 -14.91 -13.85 -3.45
CA ASN A 43 -16.26 -13.47 -3.90
C ASN A 43 -17.21 -13.01 -2.79
N PRO A 44 -17.22 -13.63 -1.61
CA PRO A 44 -17.99 -13.12 -0.48
C PRO A 44 -17.23 -11.99 0.25
N PHE A 45 -17.96 -10.98 0.70
CA PHE A 45 -17.38 -9.91 1.54
C PHE A 45 -16.58 -10.42 2.76
N GLY A 46 -16.98 -11.58 3.30
CA GLY A 46 -16.31 -12.24 4.43
C GLY A 46 -14.92 -12.81 4.12
N THR A 47 -14.59 -13.06 2.85
CA THR A 47 -13.27 -13.60 2.43
C THR A 47 -12.46 -12.63 1.58
N ARG A 48 -12.86 -11.35 1.56
CA ARG A 48 -12.16 -10.27 0.85
C ARG A 48 -10.66 -10.25 1.11
N GLN A 49 -9.86 -9.98 0.08
CA GLN A 49 -8.41 -9.85 0.22
C GLN A 49 -8.05 -8.50 0.86
N LEU A 50 -7.17 -8.52 1.86
CA LEU A 50 -6.72 -7.31 2.55
C LEU A 50 -5.44 -6.76 1.91
N ILE A 51 -5.45 -5.47 1.60
CA ILE A 51 -4.32 -4.73 1.03
C ILE A 51 -3.75 -3.81 2.11
N ALA A 52 -2.54 -4.15 2.57
CA ALA A 52 -1.87 -3.46 3.67
C ALA A 52 -0.86 -2.41 3.17
N GLY A 53 -1.33 -1.39 2.46
CA GLY A 53 -0.48 -0.26 2.02
C GLY A 53 -0.40 -0.09 0.50
N PRO A 54 0.51 0.77 0.01
CA PRO A 54 0.58 1.14 -1.39
C PRO A 54 1.15 0.01 -2.25
N GLY A 55 0.48 -0.32 -3.35
CA GLY A 55 0.96 -1.28 -4.34
C GLY A 55 -0.07 -1.53 -5.44
N VAL A 56 0.29 -2.40 -6.40
CA VAL A 56 -0.62 -2.92 -7.44
C VAL A 56 -1.03 -4.36 -7.13
N VAL A 57 -2.34 -4.63 -7.07
CA VAL A 57 -2.86 -6.01 -7.12
C VAL A 57 -3.23 -6.34 -8.57
N SER A 58 -2.79 -7.49 -9.06
CA SER A 58 -3.17 -7.98 -10.40
C SER A 58 -4.17 -9.11 -10.27
N GLY A 59 -5.25 -9.06 -11.07
CA GLY A 59 -6.32 -10.03 -11.00
C GLY A 59 -7.12 -10.15 -12.29
N SER A 60 -8.12 -11.04 -12.29
CA SER A 60 -8.96 -11.37 -13.43
C SER A 60 -10.36 -11.79 -13.01
N LEU A 61 -11.37 -11.13 -13.58
CA LEU A 61 -12.77 -11.50 -13.37
C LEU A 61 -13.24 -12.52 -14.41
N SER A 62 -13.80 -13.63 -13.95
CA SER A 62 -14.56 -14.58 -14.78
C SER A 62 -16.07 -14.25 -14.80
N PRO A 63 -16.88 -14.80 -15.73
CA PRO A 63 -18.33 -14.61 -15.69
C PRO A 63 -18.94 -15.11 -14.37
N GLY A 64 -19.62 -14.20 -13.64
CA GLY A 64 -20.20 -14.49 -12.33
C GLY A 64 -19.27 -14.19 -11.14
N ASP A 65 -18.06 -13.73 -11.41
CA ASP A 65 -17.05 -13.39 -10.41
C ASP A 65 -17.23 -11.99 -9.82
N VAL A 66 -16.87 -11.81 -8.55
CA VAL A 66 -17.06 -10.53 -7.83
C VAL A 66 -15.97 -10.36 -6.79
N ASP A 67 -14.91 -9.60 -7.09
CA ASP A 67 -13.79 -9.54 -6.14
C ASP A 67 -13.99 -8.48 -5.06
N PHE A 68 -13.90 -8.89 -3.79
CA PHE A 68 -13.87 -7.95 -2.67
C PHE A 68 -12.44 -7.72 -2.18
N PHE A 69 -12.07 -6.44 -2.06
CA PHE A 69 -10.81 -5.99 -1.46
C PHE A 69 -11.07 -5.07 -0.26
N GLY A 70 -10.20 -5.15 0.76
CA GLY A 70 -10.24 -4.28 1.94
C GLY A 70 -8.91 -3.59 2.19
N PHE A 71 -8.93 -2.29 2.49
CA PHE A 71 -7.71 -1.52 2.80
C PHE A 71 -7.57 -1.35 4.31
N THR A 72 -6.48 -1.86 4.90
CA THR A 72 -6.30 -1.88 6.37
C THR A 72 -5.33 -0.83 6.90
N SER A 73 -4.58 -0.16 6.03
CA SER A 73 -3.50 0.76 6.42
C SER A 73 -3.77 2.19 5.96
N LEU A 74 -5.04 2.58 5.92
CA LEU A 74 -5.44 3.96 5.58
C LEU A 74 -5.19 4.88 6.77
N ASN A 75 -4.52 6.00 6.52
CA ASN A 75 -4.37 7.08 7.48
C ASN A 75 -5.54 8.06 7.31
N ALA A 76 -6.35 8.24 8.36
CA ALA A 76 -7.53 9.11 8.32
C ALA A 76 -7.23 10.58 7.98
N SER A 77 -5.98 11.02 8.15
CA SER A 77 -5.54 12.40 7.86
C SER A 77 -4.80 12.53 6.52
N ALA A 78 -4.72 11.47 5.71
CA ALA A 78 -4.05 11.49 4.42
C ALA A 78 -5.00 11.09 3.29
N PRO A 79 -4.93 11.74 2.11
CA PRO A 79 -5.64 11.26 0.94
C PRO A 79 -5.08 9.89 0.50
N TYR A 80 -5.94 9.08 -0.11
CA TYR A 80 -5.54 7.86 -0.79
C TYR A 80 -5.94 7.94 -2.26
N PHE A 81 -5.21 7.24 -3.12
CA PHE A 81 -5.50 7.12 -4.54
C PHE A 81 -5.70 5.65 -4.86
N LEU A 82 -6.83 5.33 -5.49
CA LEU A 82 -7.11 4.04 -6.08
C LEU A 82 -7.28 4.24 -7.58
N SER A 83 -6.65 3.38 -8.38
CA SER A 83 -6.85 3.35 -9.82
C SER A 83 -7.09 1.90 -10.22
N ILE A 84 -8.12 1.69 -11.03
CA ILE A 84 -8.40 0.40 -11.64
C ILE A 84 -8.29 0.63 -13.15
N PRO A 85 -7.17 0.24 -13.79
CA PRO A 85 -6.82 0.69 -15.14
C PRO A 85 -7.60 -0.01 -16.26
N THR A 86 -8.78 -0.57 -15.98
CA THR A 86 -9.61 -1.30 -16.95
C THR A 86 -10.98 -0.64 -17.08
N SER A 87 -11.49 -0.54 -18.31
CA SER A 87 -12.75 0.16 -18.61
C SER A 87 -13.97 -0.76 -18.71
N ASN A 88 -13.76 -2.07 -18.64
CA ASN A 88 -14.80 -3.08 -18.86
C ASN A 88 -15.29 -3.75 -17.58
N ILE A 89 -15.01 -3.16 -16.41
CA ILE A 89 -15.47 -3.67 -15.12
C ILE A 89 -16.30 -2.60 -14.40
N SER A 90 -17.33 -3.03 -13.69
CA SER A 90 -18.08 -2.16 -12.78
C SER A 90 -17.41 -2.24 -11.41
N SER A 91 -16.81 -1.14 -10.95
CA SER A 91 -16.19 -1.05 -9.63
C SER A 91 -16.99 -0.14 -8.72
N LEU A 92 -16.95 -0.46 -7.42
CA LEU A 92 -17.54 0.36 -6.36
C LEU A 92 -16.50 0.52 -5.26
N LEU A 93 -16.20 1.77 -4.91
CA LEU A 93 -15.37 2.10 -3.76
C LEU A 93 -16.24 2.78 -2.71
N GLY A 94 -16.18 2.27 -1.48
CA GLY A 94 -16.99 2.80 -0.39
C GLY A 94 -16.57 2.28 0.98
N ARG A 95 -17.21 2.81 1.99
CA ARG A 95 -17.11 2.31 3.37
C ARG A 95 -18.23 1.32 3.60
N PHE A 96 -17.87 0.14 4.09
CA PHE A 96 -18.81 -0.93 4.42
C PHE A 96 -18.78 -1.19 5.93
N ASP A 97 -19.91 -1.62 6.49
CA ASP A 97 -19.95 -2.15 7.85
C ASP A 97 -19.39 -3.59 7.92
N SER A 98 -19.40 -4.20 9.10
CA SER A 98 -18.91 -5.57 9.28
C SER A 98 -19.78 -6.64 8.60
N ALA A 99 -21.02 -6.32 8.27
CA ALA A 99 -21.95 -7.21 7.58
C ALA A 99 -21.85 -7.08 6.04
N GLY A 100 -21.08 -6.11 5.54
CA GLY A 100 -20.93 -5.84 4.11
C GLY A 100 -21.97 -4.88 3.55
N ASN A 101 -22.73 -4.17 4.40
CA ASN A 101 -23.62 -3.10 3.93
C ASN A 101 -22.81 -1.85 3.60
N LEU A 102 -23.12 -1.23 2.47
CA LEU A 102 -22.53 0.03 2.06
C LEU A 102 -23.06 1.18 2.95
N LEU A 103 -22.16 1.87 3.62
CA LEU A 103 -22.45 3.04 4.44
C LEU A 103 -22.28 4.34 3.66
N GLU A 104 -21.26 4.40 2.81
CA GLU A 104 -20.87 5.62 2.08
C GLU A 104 -20.15 5.25 0.77
N ILE A 105 -20.54 5.88 -0.34
CA ILE A 105 -19.83 5.77 -1.61
C ILE A 105 -18.71 6.81 -1.63
N SER A 106 -17.49 6.38 -1.94
CA SER A 106 -16.39 7.31 -2.17
C SER A 106 -16.51 7.91 -3.56
N ALA A 107 -17.06 9.12 -3.66
CA ALA A 107 -17.12 9.88 -4.90
C ALA A 107 -15.74 10.49 -5.20
N GLY A 108 -14.82 9.68 -5.72
CA GLY A 108 -13.49 10.11 -6.16
C GLY A 108 -13.25 9.62 -7.58
N LEU A 109 -13.19 10.57 -8.51
CA LEU A 109 -13.01 10.46 -9.98
C LEU A 109 -12.32 9.15 -10.44
N LEU A 110 -13.08 8.36 -11.22
CA LEU A 110 -12.53 7.44 -12.22
C LEU A 110 -11.87 8.24 -13.35
#